data_AF-A0A9Q9MNW7-F1
#
_entry.id   AF-A0A9Q9MNW7-F1
#
_cell.length_a   1.000
_cell.length_b   1.000
_cell.length_c   1.000
_cell.angle_alpha   90.00
_cell.angle_beta   90.00
_cell.angle_gamma   90.00
#
_symmetry.space_group_name_H-M   'P 1'
#
loop_
_entity.id
_entity.type
_entity.pdbx_description
1 polymer ?
#
loop_
_entity_poly.entity_id
_entity_poly.type
_entity_poly.pdbx_seq_one_letter_code
_entity_poly.pdbx_strand_id
1 'polypeptide(L)'
;MDSLEKNVSLPAIITLGVVSGLLKMGTGYLRYLIEALVDAGLPLPKAAVTALAAFPADFATGVSMFIVIPLFFLALNKVSHQLHWNWYQQYQ
;
A
#
# COMPACT_ATOMS: atom_id res chain seq x y z
N MET A 1 24.11 -1.33 20.78
CA MET A 1 23.01 -2.06 20.10
C MET A 1 22.38 -1.04 19.15
N ASP A 2 23.13 -0.66 18.10
CA ASP A 2 22.98 0.65 17.45
C ASP A 2 22.21 0.56 16.12
N SER A 3 21.41 -0.48 15.93
CA SER A 3 20.81 -0.81 14.63
C SER A 3 19.29 -0.57 14.54
N LEU A 4 18.65 0.01 15.57
CA LEU A 4 17.17 0.11 15.63
C LEU A 4 16.59 1.53 15.77
N GLU A 5 17.35 2.57 15.47
CA GLU A 5 16.81 3.95 15.34
C GLU A 5 16.98 4.50 13.92
N LYS A 6 16.67 3.69 12.90
CA LYS A 6 16.47 4.27 11.57
C LYS A 6 15.07 4.87 11.51
N ASN A 7 14.92 6.09 12.02
CA ASN A 7 13.77 6.94 11.75
C ASN A 7 13.54 6.92 10.23
N VAL A 8 12.50 6.21 9.78
CA VAL A 8 12.16 6.13 8.36
C VAL A 8 11.80 7.55 7.93
N SER A 9 12.58 8.09 6.98
CA SER A 9 12.42 9.48 6.58
C SER A 9 11.03 9.70 5.97
N LEU A 10 10.43 10.85 6.22
CA LEU A 10 9.12 11.21 5.67
C LEU A 10 9.05 11.04 4.13
N PRO A 11 10.08 11.38 3.34
CA PRO A 11 10.11 11.10 1.91
C PRO A 11 10.02 9.61 1.57
N ALA A 12 10.66 8.74 2.36
CA ALA A 12 10.58 7.29 2.16
C ALA A 12 9.16 6.76 2.44
N ILE A 13 8.50 7.26 3.48
CA ILE A 13 7.11 6.90 3.82
C ILE A 13 6.15 7.30 2.69
N ILE A 14 6.28 8.52 2.17
CA ILE A 14 5.48 8.99 1.03
C ILE A 14 5.75 8.13 -0.21
N THR A 15 7.02 7.83 -0.48
CA THR A 15 7.41 6.96 -1.61
C THR A 15 6.79 5.57 -1.49
N LEU A 16 6.78 4.99 -0.29
CA LEU A 16 6.13 3.70 -0.04
C LEU A 16 4.63 3.76 -0.31
N GLY A 17 3.95 4.80 0.14
CA GLY A 17 2.52 5.01 -0.15
C GLY A 17 2.23 5.08 -1.65
N VAL A 18 3.03 5.87 -2.39
CA VAL A 18 2.88 6.01 -3.85
C VAL A 18 3.17 4.71 -4.58
N VAL A 19 4.31 4.06 -4.29
CA VAL A 19 4.73 2.83 -4.99
C VAL A 19 3.74 1.70 -4.72
N SER A 20 3.32 1.52 -3.47
CA SER A 20 2.33 0.48 -3.13
C SER A 20 0.97 0.73 -3.79
N GLY A 21 0.49 1.98 -3.81
CA GLY A 21 -0.75 2.32 -4.49
C GLY A 21 -0.68 2.08 -6.00
N LEU A 22 0.41 2.48 -6.66
CA LEU A 22 0.64 2.20 -8.08
C LEU A 22 0.70 0.70 -8.37
N LEU A 23 1.42 -0.07 -7.55
CA LEU A 23 1.50 -1.52 -7.67
C LEU A 23 0.13 -2.18 -7.48
N LYS A 24 -0.66 -1.72 -6.50
CA LYS A 24 -2.02 -2.22 -6.26
C LYS A 24 -2.91 -2.03 -7.48
N MET A 25 -2.87 -0.85 -8.10
CA MET A 25 -3.64 -0.57 -9.31
C MET A 25 -3.18 -1.44 -10.48
N GLY A 26 -1.87 -1.51 -10.75
CA GLY A 26 -1.32 -2.28 -11.85
C GLY A 26 -1.60 -3.78 -11.71
N THR A 27 -1.38 -4.34 -10.52
CA THR A 27 -1.64 -5.77 -10.24
C THR A 27 -3.14 -6.09 -10.26
N GLY A 28 -4.00 -5.18 -9.79
CA GLY A 28 -5.46 -5.33 -9.87
C GLY A 28 -5.94 -5.39 -11.32
N TYR A 29 -5.50 -4.45 -12.17
CA TYR A 29 -5.84 -4.47 -13.59
C TYR A 29 -5.37 -5.75 -14.29
N LEU A 30 -4.11 -6.16 -14.06
CA LEU A 30 -3.56 -7.39 -14.64
C LEU A 30 -4.32 -8.63 -14.18
N ARG A 31 -4.72 -8.69 -12.91
CA ARG A 31 -5.53 -9.79 -12.39
C ARG A 31 -6.83 -9.92 -13.18
N TYR A 32 -7.61 -8.83 -13.31
CA TYR A 32 -8.88 -8.90 -14.04
C TYR A 32 -8.69 -9.19 -15.52
N LEU A 33 -7.59 -8.73 -16.12
CA LEU A 33 -7.27 -9.03 -17.51
C LEU A 33 -6.99 -10.52 -17.70
N ILE A 34 -6.20 -11.13 -16.82
CA ILE A 34 -5.88 -12.56 -16.87
C ILE A 34 -7.15 -13.38 -16.60
N GLU A 35 -7.95 -13.01 -15.60
CA GLU A 35 -9.22 -13.67 -15.27
C GLU A 35 -10.18 -13.64 -16.48
N ALA A 36 -10.30 -12.49 -17.16
CA ALA A 36 -11.12 -12.38 -18.34
C ALA A 36 -10.58 -13.16 -19.56
N LEU A 37 -9.26 -13.23 -19.72
CA LEU A 37 -8.61 -13.95 -20.83
C LEU A 37 -8.60 -15.47 -20.64
N VAL A 38 -8.21 -15.92 -19.46
CA VAL A 38 -7.93 -17.33 -19.14
C VAL A 38 -9.20 -18.01 -18.64
N ASP A 39 -9.86 -17.42 -17.65
CA ASP A 39 -10.98 -18.09 -16.97
C ASP A 39 -12.29 -17.92 -17.76
N ALA A 40 -12.53 -16.73 -18.31
CA ALA A 40 -13.70 -16.45 -19.13
C ALA A 40 -13.51 -16.71 -20.64
N GLY A 41 -12.28 -16.94 -21.10
CA GLY A 41 -11.97 -17.21 -22.51
C GLY A 41 -12.31 -16.06 -23.46
N LEU A 42 -12.38 -14.82 -22.96
CA LEU A 42 -12.77 -13.66 -23.76
C LEU A 42 -11.64 -13.28 -24.74
N PRO A 43 -11.98 -12.83 -25.96
CA PRO A 43 -10.99 -12.24 -26.84
C PRO A 43 -10.41 -10.97 -26.20
N LEU A 44 -9.12 -10.71 -26.43
CA LEU A 44 -8.35 -9.63 -25.79
C LEU A 44 -9.06 -8.27 -25.72
N PRO A 45 -9.75 -7.78 -26.77
CA PRO A 45 -10.47 -6.50 -26.68
C PRO A 45 -11.61 -6.51 -25.64
N LYS A 46 -12.35 -7.62 -25.53
CA LYS A 46 -13.44 -7.75 -24.55
C LYS A 46 -12.87 -7.93 -23.14
N ALA A 47 -11.79 -8.72 -23.00
CA ALA A 47 -11.11 -8.89 -21.73
C ALA A 47 -10.58 -7.56 -21.16
N ALA A 48 -10.01 -6.70 -22.02
CA ALA A 48 -9.57 -5.37 -21.62
C ALA A 48 -10.71 -4.48 -21.11
N VAL A 49 -11.87 -4.51 -21.79
CA VAL A 49 -13.06 -3.75 -21.35
C VAL A 49 -13.59 -4.28 -20.01
N THR A 50 -13.64 -5.60 -19.83
CA THR A 50 -14.05 -6.21 -18.56
C THR A 50 -13.07 -5.87 -17.43
N ALA A 51 -11.76 -5.92 -17.68
CA ALA A 51 -10.74 -5.53 -16.72
C ALA A 51 -10.86 -4.04 -16.35
N LEU A 52 -11.13 -3.18 -17.32
CA LEU A 52 -11.34 -1.75 -17.08
C LEU A 52 -12.64 -1.48 -16.30
N ALA A 53 -13.67 -2.29 -16.47
CA ALA A 53 -14.91 -2.17 -15.70
C ALA A 53 -14.74 -2.57 -14.23
N ALA A 54 -13.86 -3.53 -13.94
CA ALA A 54 -13.53 -3.96 -12.57
C ALA A 54 -12.45 -3.10 -11.89
N PHE A 55 -11.61 -2.44 -12.69
CA PHE A 55 -10.51 -1.58 -12.25
C PHE A 55 -10.84 -0.47 -11.24
N PRO A 56 -12.02 0.20 -11.25
CA PRO A 56 -12.28 1.34 -10.36
C PRO A 56 -12.11 1.03 -8.86
N ALA A 57 -12.37 -0.21 -8.44
CA ALA A 57 -12.19 -0.63 -7.05
C ALA A 57 -10.70 -0.65 -6.64
N ASP A 58 -9.84 -1.21 -7.48
CA ASP A 58 -8.40 -1.23 -7.24
C ASP A 58 -7.76 0.15 -7.44
N PHE A 59 -8.31 0.97 -8.35
CA PHE A 59 -7.94 2.38 -8.49
C PHE A 59 -8.20 3.16 -7.20
N ALA A 60 -9.42 3.10 -6.67
CA ALA A 60 -9.78 3.77 -5.42
C ALA A 60 -8.92 3.28 -4.25
N THR A 61 -8.64 1.98 -4.19
CA THR A 61 -7.76 1.39 -3.17
C THR A 61 -6.31 1.86 -3.31
N GLY A 62 -5.79 1.93 -4.54
CA GLY A 62 -4.44 2.43 -4.79
C GLY A 62 -4.29 3.92 -4.46
N VAL A 63 -5.28 4.74 -4.76
CA VAL A 63 -5.29 6.16 -4.38
C VAL A 63 -5.39 6.33 -2.86
N SER A 64 -6.22 5.53 -2.18
CA SER A 64 -6.33 5.62 -0.72
C SER A 64 -5.02 5.26 -0.01
N MET A 65 -4.23 4.32 -0.57
CA MET A 65 -2.91 3.97 -0.06
C MET A 65 -1.92 5.14 -0.03
N PHE A 66 -2.08 6.14 -0.90
CA PHE A 66 -1.24 7.36 -0.88
C PHE A 66 -1.38 8.16 0.42
N ILE A 67 -2.51 7.99 1.12
CA ILE A 67 -2.82 8.69 2.36
C ILE A 67 -2.71 7.73 3.56
N VAL A 68 -3.30 6.54 3.43
CA VAL A 68 -3.40 5.56 4.53
C VAL A 68 -2.02 5.08 4.97
N ILE A 69 -1.09 4.82 4.04
CA ILE A 69 0.24 4.31 4.39
C ILE A 69 1.05 5.37 5.14
N PRO A 70 1.13 6.64 4.67
CA PRO A 70 1.76 7.68 5.47
C PRO A 70 1.16 7.86 6.85
N LEU A 71 -0.17 7.87 6.96
CA LEU A 71 -0.83 7.98 8.26
C LEU A 71 -0.52 6.80 9.19
N PHE A 72 -0.47 5.58 8.66
CA PHE A 72 -0.12 4.40 9.42
C PHE A 72 1.31 4.49 9.98
N PHE A 73 2.29 4.87 9.16
CA PHE A 73 3.67 5.02 9.63
C PHE A 73 3.83 6.16 10.64
N LEU A 74 3.11 7.28 10.47
CA LEU A 74 3.12 8.37 11.45
C LEU A 74 2.49 7.95 12.78
N ALA A 75 1.39 7.20 12.75
CA ALA A 75 0.77 6.65 13.96
C ALA A 75 1.70 5.66 14.67
N LEU A 76 2.34 4.76 13.93
CA LEU A 76 3.34 3.83 14.49
C LEU A 76 4.52 4.56 15.11
N ASN A 77 5.03 5.62 14.48
CA ASN A 77 6.13 6.40 15.04
C ASN A 77 5.76 7.00 16.41
N LYS A 78 4.53 7.53 16.51
CA LYS A 78 4.00 8.08 17.77
C LYS A 78 3.88 7.01 18.86
N VAL A 79 3.35 5.83 18.53
CA VAL A 79 3.18 4.72 19.48
C VAL A 79 4.53 4.17 19.94
N SER A 80 5.48 4.00 19.01
CA SER A 80 6.85 3.55 19.32
C SER A 80 7.53 4.48 20.33
N HIS A 81 7.43 5.78 20.11
CA HIS A 81 8.02 6.78 20.99
C HIS A 81 7.40 6.75 22.41
N GLN A 82 6.09 6.50 22.51
CA GLN A 82 5.40 6.37 23.80
C GLN A 82 5.81 5.09 24.54
N LEU A 83 5.96 3.97 23.82
CA LEU A 83 6.42 2.70 24.39
C LEU A 83 7.84 2.80 24.93
N HIS A 84 8.76 3.40 24.17
CA HIS A 84 10.14 3.62 24.62
C HIS A 84 10.21 4.51 25.86
N TRP A 85 9.42 5.60 25.89
CA TRP A 85 9.37 6.50 27.05
C TRP A 85 8.84 5.80 28.31
N ASN A 86 7.76 5.03 28.18
CA ASN A 86 7.16 4.31 29.31
C ASN A 86 8.10 3.20 29.84
N TRP A 87 8.79 2.49 28.97
CA TRP A 87 9.82 1.52 29.37
C TRP A 87 10.95 2.18 30.16
N TYR A 88 11.42 3.35 29.74
CA TYR A 88 12.48 4.07 30.46
C TYR A 88 12.06 4.47 31.88
N GLN A 89 10.79 4.86 32.07
CA GLN A 89 10.25 5.24 33.39
C GLN A 89 10.03 4.03 34.32
N GLN A 90 9.92 2.82 33.78
CA GLN A 90 9.56 1.62 34.54
C GLN A 90 10.78 0.80 34.99
N TYR A 91 11.96 1.07 34.41
CA TYR A 91 13.21 0.35 34.68
C TYR A 91 14.36 1.26 35.16
N GLN A 92 14.04 2.50 35.54
CA GLN A 92 14.86 3.37 36.39
C GLN A 92 14.23 3.44 37.78
#